data_AF-I2QB38-F1
#
_entry.id   AF-I2QB38-F1
#
_cell.length_a   1.000
_cell.length_b   1.000
_cell.length_c   1.000
_cell.angle_alpha   90.00
_cell.angle_beta   90.00
_cell.angle_gamma   90.00
#
_symmetry.space_group_name_H-M   'P 1'
#
loop_
_entity.id
_entity.type
_entity.pdbx_description
1 polymer ?
#
loop_
_entity_poly.entity_id
_entity_poly.type
_entity_poly.pdbx_seq_one_letter_code
_entity_poly.pdbx_strand_id
1 'polypeptide(L)'
;TIALCQAIMRTKPHPEQGFRSCLGILRLEKTYGTQRLEAACRRGIGIGSASYRSIASILKTGLDKAFLPDTAPEADPIQHGNIRGRGYYH
;
A
#
# COMPACT_ATOMS: atom_id res chain seq x y z
N THR A 1 -1.30 -9.03 7.37
CA THR A 1 -0.65 -9.76 6.26
C THR A 1 -1.65 -10.48 5.35
N ILE A 2 -2.61 -11.26 5.87
CA ILE A 2 -3.60 -12.01 5.06
C ILE A 2 -4.35 -11.12 4.05
N ALA A 3 -4.87 -9.97 4.50
CA ALA A 3 -5.59 -9.04 3.62
C ALA A 3 -4.75 -8.55 2.43
N LEU A 4 -3.44 -8.36 2.62
CA LEU A 4 -2.53 -7.96 1.55
C LEU A 4 -2.36 -9.10 0.53
N CYS A 5 -2.17 -10.34 1.02
CA CYS A 5 -2.07 -11.51 0.15
C CYS A 5 -3.35 -11.69 -0.68
N GLN A 6 -4.53 -11.52 -0.07
CA GLN A 6 -5.80 -11.55 -0.80
C GLN A 6 -5.89 -10.45 -1.86
N ALA A 7 -5.49 -9.22 -1.53
CA ALA A 7 -5.48 -8.11 -2.48
C ALA A 7 -4.55 -8.41 -3.68
N ILE A 8 -3.37 -8.95 -3.42
CA ILE A 8 -2.42 -9.37 -4.47
C ILE A 8 -3.04 -10.47 -5.34
N MET A 9 -3.60 -11.51 -4.75
CA MET A 9 -4.21 -12.63 -5.49
C MET A 9 -5.37 -12.17 -6.36
N ARG A 10 -6.21 -11.24 -5.89
CA ARG A 10 -7.34 -10.69 -6.67
C ARG A 10 -6.90 -9.83 -7.85
N THR A 11 -5.73 -9.21 -7.77
CA THR A 11 -5.25 -8.27 -8.80
C THR A 11 -4.48 -8.98 -9.92
N LYS A 12 -3.98 -10.20 -9.69
CA LYS A 12 -3.15 -10.91 -10.66
C LYS A 12 -4.01 -11.77 -11.60
N PRO A 13 -3.75 -11.73 -12.92
CA PRO A 13 -4.49 -12.54 -13.89
C PRO A 13 -4.18 -14.04 -13.77
N HIS A 14 -3.00 -14.38 -13.26
CA HIS A 14 -2.56 -15.77 -13.04
C HIS A 14 -2.32 -16.02 -11.55
N PRO A 15 -2.90 -17.09 -10.97
CA PRO A 15 -2.81 -17.37 -9.53
C PRO A 15 -1.37 -17.63 -9.08
N GLU A 16 -0.52 -18.22 -9.93
CA GLU A 16 0.88 -18.51 -9.62
C GLU A 16 1.67 -17.22 -9.39
N GLN A 17 1.34 -16.14 -10.10
CA GLN A 17 2.02 -14.84 -9.94
C GLN A 17 1.68 -14.20 -8.60
N GLY A 18 0.41 -14.28 -8.19
CA GLY A 18 -0.02 -13.82 -6.87
C GLY A 18 0.64 -14.64 -5.77
N PHE A 19 0.63 -15.97 -5.92
CA PHE A 19 1.21 -16.89 -4.95
C PHE A 19 2.72 -16.66 -4.75
N ARG A 20 3.49 -16.53 -5.84
CA ARG A 20 4.93 -16.22 -5.78
C ARG A 20 5.21 -14.89 -5.08
N SER A 21 4.36 -13.89 -5.32
CA SER A 21 4.46 -12.59 -4.66
C SER A 21 4.21 -12.71 -3.15
N CYS A 22 3.15 -13.41 -2.74
CA CYS A 22 2.82 -13.65 -1.34
C CYS A 22 3.94 -14.42 -0.61
N LEU A 23 4.49 -15.47 -1.22
CA LEU A 23 5.65 -16.18 -0.68
C LEU A 23 6.87 -15.28 -0.51
N GLY A 24 7.15 -14.42 -1.50
CA GLY A 24 8.23 -13.44 -1.42
C GLY A 24 8.06 -12.50 -0.23
N ILE A 25 6.84 -12.02 0.01
CA ILE A 25 6.51 -11.15 1.14
C ILE A 25 6.69 -11.87 2.48
N LEU A 26 6.20 -13.10 2.60
CA LEU A 26 6.36 -13.90 3.83
C LEU A 26 7.85 -14.15 4.16
N ARG A 27 8.71 -14.31 3.15
CA ARG A 27 10.15 -14.46 3.37
C ARG A 27 10.82 -13.22 3.98
N LEU A 28 10.25 -12.02 3.79
CA LEU A 28 10.78 -10.79 4.39
C LEU A 28 10.66 -10.79 5.92
N GLU A 29 9.77 -11.60 6.48
CA GLU A 29 9.62 -11.79 7.93
C GLU A 29 10.95 -12.20 8.58
N LYS A 30 11.72 -13.07 7.92
CA LYS A 30 13.01 -13.55 8.45
C LYS A 30 14.04 -12.42 8.60
N THR A 31 13.95 -11.39 7.77
CA THR A 31 14.92 -10.28 7.75
C THR A 31 14.46 -9.11 8.63
N TYR A 32 13.15 -8.83 8.66
CA TYR A 32 12.61 -7.63 9.29
C TYR A 32 11.79 -7.90 10.56
N GLY A 33 11.42 -9.16 10.82
CA GLY A 33 10.55 -9.56 11.92
C GLY A 33 9.06 -9.42 11.60
N THR A 34 8.24 -10.20 12.29
CA THR A 34 6.79 -10.28 12.11
C THR A 34 6.11 -8.92 12.30
N GLN A 35 6.45 -8.21 13.39
CA GLN A 35 5.80 -6.94 13.74
C GLN A 35 5.99 -5.88 12.64
N ARG A 36 7.21 -5.75 12.11
CA ARG A 36 7.50 -4.79 11.03
C ARG A 36 6.84 -5.20 9.73
N LEU A 37 6.81 -6.50 9.41
CA LEU A 37 6.12 -6.99 8.23
C LEU A 37 4.62 -6.70 8.30
N GLU A 38 3.97 -6.92 9.44
CA GLU A 38 2.56 -6.61 9.61
C GLU A 38 2.26 -5.12 9.45
N ALA A 39 3.08 -4.25 10.06
CA ALA A 39 2.97 -2.81 9.93
C ALA A 39 3.16 -2.36 8.47
N ALA A 40 4.16 -2.91 7.77
CA ALA A 40 4.39 -2.64 6.36
C ALA A 40 3.21 -3.09 5.49
N CYS A 41 2.63 -4.27 5.75
CA CYS A 41 1.45 -4.76 5.05
C CYS A 41 0.24 -3.84 5.26
N ARG A 42 0.03 -3.38 6.51
CA ARG A 42 -1.06 -2.46 6.85
C ARG A 42 -0.90 -1.13 6.11
N ARG A 43 0.31 -0.56 6.14
CA ARG A 43 0.64 0.66 5.39
C ARG A 43 0.44 0.49 3.89
N GLY A 44 0.92 -0.63 3.32
CA GLY A 44 0.78 -0.94 1.90
C GLY A 44 -0.68 -0.97 1.44
N ILE A 45 -1.57 -1.56 2.24
CA ILE A 45 -3.02 -1.53 1.98
C ILE A 45 -3.56 -0.11 2.10
N GLY A 46 -3.21 0.62 3.17
CA GLY A 46 -3.70 1.99 3.41
C GLY A 46 -3.38 2.99 2.29
N ILE A 47 -2.27 2.80 1.58
CA ILE A 47 -1.88 3.62 0.42
C ILE A 47 -2.29 3.00 -0.93
N GLY A 48 -3.04 1.89 -0.95
CA GLY A 48 -3.45 1.20 -2.16
C GLY A 48 -2.32 0.50 -2.94
N SER A 49 -1.17 0.25 -2.31
CA SER A 49 0.03 -0.33 -2.94
C SER A 49 0.28 -1.77 -2.49
N ALA A 50 -0.50 -2.70 -3.06
CA ALA A 50 -0.41 -4.13 -2.77
C ALA A 50 0.56 -4.86 -3.73
N SER A 51 1.87 -4.73 -3.50
CA SER A 51 2.89 -5.45 -4.27
C SER A 51 4.12 -5.80 -3.44
N TYR A 52 4.85 -6.85 -3.84
CA TYR A 52 6.13 -7.20 -3.20
C TYR A 52 7.11 -6.02 -3.17
N ARG A 53 7.26 -5.31 -4.30
CA ARG A 53 8.20 -4.17 -4.42
C ARG A 53 7.84 -3.05 -3.45
N SER A 54 6.55 -2.76 -3.30
CA SER A 54 6.05 -1.75 -2.37
C SER A 54 6.34 -2.13 -0.92
N ILE A 55 6.03 -3.36 -0.52
CA ILE A 55 6.29 -3.81 0.87
C ILE A 55 7.79 -3.84 1.16
N ALA A 56 8.61 -4.34 0.24
CA ALA A 56 10.06 -4.35 0.39
C ALA A 56 10.62 -2.92 0.52
N SER A 57 10.09 -1.96 -0.25
CA SER A 57 10.50 -0.56 -0.16
C SER A 57 10.09 0.07 1.18
N ILE A 58 8.86 -0.18 1.65
CA ILE A 58 8.38 0.30 2.97
C ILE A 58 9.30 -0.20 4.09
N LEU A 59 9.63 -1.50 4.09
CA LEU A 59 10.51 -2.10 5.10
C LEU A 59 11.95 -1.58 5.01
N LYS A 60 12.48 -1.41 3.79
CA LYS A 60 13.83 -0.90 3.55
C LYS A 60 14.00 0.54 4.01
N THR A 61 12.99 1.37 3.79
CA THR A 61 13.01 2.81 4.14
C THR A 61 12.54 3.08 5.57
N GLY A 62 12.05 2.06 6.29
CA GLY A 62 11.54 2.22 7.65
C GLY A 62 10.18 2.91 7.73
N LEU A 63 9.47 3.05 6.60
CA LEU A 63 8.14 3.67 6.56
C LEU A 63 7.09 2.86 7.32
N ASP A 64 7.34 1.59 7.61
CA ASP A 64 6.53 0.78 8.52
C ASP A 64 6.51 1.30 9.97
N LYS A 65 7.51 2.11 10.34
CA LYS A 65 7.66 2.70 11.68
C LYS A 65 7.11 4.13 11.76
N ALA A 66 6.95 4.79 10.63
CA ALA A 66 6.40 6.13 10.60
C ALA A 66 4.91 6.08 10.96
N PHE A 67 4.51 6.94 11.90
CA PHE A 67 3.13 7.11 12.34
C PHE A 67 2.23 7.24 11.09
N LEU A 68 1.30 6.30 10.93
CA LEU A 68 0.21 6.47 9.97
C LEU A 68 -0.72 7.50 10.61
N PRO A 69 -0.92 8.69 10.05
CA PRO A 69 -2.04 9.50 10.47
C PRO A 69 -3.30 8.68 10.21
N ASP A 70 -4.03 8.35 11.28
CA ASP A 70 -5.33 7.70 11.19
C ASP A 70 -6.22 8.60 10.35
N THR A 71 -6.45 8.23 9.09
CA THR A 71 -7.30 8.94 8.15
C THR A 71 -6.86 10.39 7.98
N ALA A 72 -6.20 10.73 6.86
CA ALA A 72 -6.11 12.14 6.49
C ALA A 72 -7.55 12.68 6.54
N PRO A 73 -7.84 13.74 7.34
CA PRO A 73 -9.18 14.28 7.39
C PRO A 73 -9.60 14.55 5.95
N GLU A 74 -10.86 14.22 5.63
CA GLU A 74 -11.47 14.56 4.35
C GLU A 74 -11.44 16.08 4.26
N ALA A 75 -10.31 16.59 3.76
CA ALA A 75 -10.04 18.00 3.71
C ALA A 75 -10.91 18.55 2.59
N ASP A 76 -11.58 19.66 2.88
CA ASP A 76 -12.36 20.36 1.87
C ASP A 76 -11.52 20.54 0.61
N PRO A 77 -12.11 20.37 -0.59
CA PRO A 77 -11.41 20.59 -1.84
C PRO A 77 -10.71 21.96 -1.81
N ILE A 78 -9.40 21.97 -2.02
CA ILE A 78 -8.63 23.21 -2.04
C ILE A 78 -9.21 24.11 -3.13
N GLN A 79 -9.90 25.17 -2.76
CA GLN A 79 -10.39 26.16 -3.70
C GLN A 79 -9.21 27.05 -4.10
N HIS A 80 -8.74 26.90 -5.34
CA HIS A 80 -7.65 27.69 -5.89
C HIS A 80 -8.09 28.31 -7.22
N GLY A 81 -7.76 29.58 -7.46
CA GLY A 81 -8.20 30.33 -8.66
C GLY A 81 -7.74 29.71 -10.00
N ASN A 82 -6.72 28.86 -9.97
CA ASN A 82 -6.22 28.13 -11.15
C ASN A 82 -6.91 26.77 -11.39
N ILE A 83 -7.75 26.30 -10.47
CA ILE A 83 -8.50 25.05 -10.65
C ILE A 83 -9.80 25.39 -11.38
N ARG A 84 -9.88 25.02 -12.65
CA ARG A 84 -11.03 25.30 -13.52
C ARG A 84 -12.04 24.17 -13.40
N GLY A 85 -13.26 24.50 -12.98
CA GLY A 85 -14.34 23.52 -12.81
C GLY A 85 -14.92 23.03 -14.14
N ARG A 86 -15.88 22.09 -14.07
CA ARG A 86 -16.50 21.46 -15.27
C ARG A 86 -17.07 22.46 -16.28
N GLY A 87 -17.44 23.67 -15.85
CA GLY A 87 -17.96 24.72 -16.73
C GLY A 87 -16.92 25.38 -17.64
N TYR A 88 -15.64 25.02 -17.53
CA TYR A 88 -14.58 25.52 -18.40
C TYR A 88 -14.45 24.75 -19.72
N TYR A 89 -14.91 23.50 -19.77
CA TYR A 89 -14.84 22.66 -20.96
C TYR A 89 -16.25 22.52 -21.55
N HIS A 90 -16.43 22.92 -22.81
CA HIS A 90 -17.64 22.74 -23.61
C HIS A 90 -17.49 21.57 -24.58
#